data_AF-A0AAN5CVN6-F1
#
_entry.id   AF-A0AAN5CVN6-F1
#
_cell.length_a   1.000
_cell.length_b   1.000
_cell.length_c   1.000
_cell.angle_alpha   90.00
_cell.angle_beta   90.00
_cell.angle_gamma   90.00
#
_symmetry.space_group_name_H-M   'P 1'
#
loop_
_entity.id
_entity.type
_entity.pdbx_description
1 polymer ?
#
loop_
_entity_poly.entity_id
_entity_poly.type
_entity_poly.pdbx_seq_one_letter_code
_entity_poly.pdbx_strand_id
1 'polypeptide(L)'
;LGEPRTPLFRTVSLFDHRFQTYTTFTVPRRYTNLKFINGGSRGTLVSSDDTEKRAHVAIMKLNPVLSEHREAQTFYRELILRKSIVHPNVVQTLSVFTPQSILDDFQDIYIVMTLMQYDLETVIYKTRSDHKTLSFLIYQILCAVNHLHREGVILRLWSQRRLFTEVAQLWARNRLQGRKE
;
A
#
# COMPACT_ATOMS: atom_id res chain seq x y z
N LEU A 1 31.36 4.22 28.34
CA LEU A 1 30.04 3.58 28.52
C LEU A 1 29.16 4.01 27.36
N GLY A 2 29.11 3.21 26.29
CA GLY A 2 28.25 3.54 25.15
C GLY A 2 26.80 3.38 25.59
N GLU A 3 25.98 4.40 25.37
CA GLU A 3 24.54 4.30 25.61
C GLU A 3 23.97 3.05 24.93
N PRO A 4 23.02 2.33 25.56
CA PRO A 4 22.39 1.19 24.92
C PRO A 4 21.71 1.68 23.64
N ARG A 5 22.22 1.25 22.48
CA ARG A 5 21.65 1.60 21.17
C ARG A 5 20.18 1.19 21.18
N THR A 6 19.31 2.19 21.11
CA THR A 6 17.87 1.99 21.06
C THR A 6 17.53 1.11 19.86
N PRO A 7 16.70 0.06 20.01
CA PRO A 7 16.38 -0.84 18.90
C PRO A 7 15.75 -0.05 17.74
N LEU A 8 16.25 -0.29 16.52
CA LEU A 8 15.86 0.38 15.28
C LEU A 8 14.36 0.21 14.96
N PHE A 9 13.79 -0.92 15.38
CA PHE A 9 12.40 -1.28 15.18
C PHE A 9 11.61 -1.18 16.49
N ARG A 10 10.30 -0.95 16.36
CA ARG A 10 9.30 -1.02 17.42
C ARG A 10 8.21 -2.00 17.02
N THR A 11 7.64 -2.67 18.01
CA THR A 11 6.51 -3.58 17.81
C THR A 11 5.22 -2.93 18.29
N VAL A 12 4.16 -3.05 17.49
CA VAL A 12 2.83 -2.51 17.77
C VAL A 12 1.79 -3.55 17.40
N SER A 13 0.91 -3.90 18.33
CA SER A 13 -0.23 -4.78 18.06
C SER A 13 -1.45 -3.93 17.73
N LEU A 14 -2.09 -4.21 16.60
CA LEU A 14 -3.26 -3.50 16.13
C LEU A 14 -4.44 -4.47 16.08
N PHE A 15 -5.60 -3.99 16.54
CA PHE A 15 -6.82 -4.78 16.52
C PHE A 15 -7.64 -4.49 15.26
N ASP A 16 -8.00 -5.55 14.56
CA ASP A 16 -8.94 -5.51 13.46
C ASP A 16 -10.35 -5.78 14.01
N HIS A 17 -11.19 -4.75 14.09
CA HIS A 17 -12.56 -4.87 14.57
C HIS A 17 -13.46 -5.72 13.66
N ARG A 18 -13.14 -5.82 12.36
CA ARG A 18 -13.97 -6.57 11.39
C ARG A 18 -13.77 -8.07 11.54
N PHE A 19 -12.53 -8.50 11.71
CA PHE A 19 -12.18 -9.91 11.85
C PHE A 19 -11.91 -10.34 13.29
N GLN A 20 -12.04 -9.42 14.27
CA GLN A 20 -11.75 -9.64 15.69
C GLN A 20 -10.37 -10.28 15.94
N THR A 21 -9.36 -9.86 15.17
CA THR A 21 -8.00 -10.42 15.22
C THR A 21 -6.99 -9.34 15.55
N TYR A 22 -5.91 -9.73 16.22
CA TYR A 22 -4.76 -8.87 16.43
C TYR A 22 -3.70 -9.14 15.37
N THR A 23 -3.16 -8.10 14.76
CA THR A 23 -1.96 -8.19 13.91
C THR A 23 -0.81 -7.42 14.55
N THR A 24 0.30 -8.10 14.74
CA THR A 24 1.54 -7.50 15.27
C THR A 24 2.39 -6.94 14.12
N PHE A 25 2.72 -5.65 14.21
CA PHE A 25 3.59 -4.93 13.29
C PHE A 25 4.93 -4.64 13.94
N THR A 26 6.02 -5.00 13.27
CA THR A 26 7.39 -4.64 13.67
C THR A 26 7.96 -3.67 12.63
N VAL A 27 7.98 -2.37 12.95
CA VAL A 27 8.30 -1.30 12.00
C VAL A 27 9.41 -0.39 12.51
N PRO A 28 10.19 0.26 11.63
CA PRO A 28 11.17 1.27 12.03
C PRO A 28 10.54 2.39 12.86
N ARG A 29 11.28 2.91 13.85
CA ARG A 29 10.77 3.96 14.76
C ARG A 29 10.31 5.25 14.08
N ARG A 30 10.79 5.54 12.87
CA ARG A 30 10.32 6.67 12.04
C ARG A 30 8.84 6.62 11.71
N TYR A 31 8.23 5.44 11.74
CA TYR A 31 6.80 5.26 11.49
C TYR A 31 6.05 5.27 12.81
N THR A 32 5.27 6.33 13.02
CA THR A 32 4.53 6.57 14.26
C THR A 32 3.01 6.58 14.02
N ASN A 33 2.23 6.58 15.11
CA ASN A 33 0.77 6.69 15.07
C ASN A 33 0.09 5.67 14.14
N LEU A 34 0.52 4.41 14.22
CA LEU A 34 -0.05 3.35 13.40
C LEU A 34 -1.55 3.19 13.71
N LYS A 35 -2.39 3.27 12.69
CA LYS A 35 -3.84 3.06 12.80
C LYS A 35 -4.29 2.05 11.75
N PHE A 36 -5.09 1.09 12.17
CA PHE A 36 -5.65 0.09 11.26
C PHE A 36 -6.52 0.75 10.18
N ILE A 37 -6.35 0.34 8.92
CA ILE A 37 -7.20 0.76 7.79
C ILE A 37 -8.03 -0.44 7.31
N ASN A 38 -7.38 -1.54 6.94
CA ASN A 38 -8.06 -2.69 6.37
C ASN A 38 -7.23 -3.98 6.50
N GLY A 39 -7.91 -5.11 6.69
CA GLY A 39 -7.36 -6.45 6.63
C GLY A 39 -7.86 -7.17 5.38
N GLY A 40 -7.05 -8.05 4.80
CA GLY A 40 -7.46 -8.85 3.66
C GLY A 40 -6.52 -10.02 3.39
N SER A 41 -6.85 -10.80 2.36
CA SER A 41 -6.13 -12.03 2.02
C SER A 41 -4.62 -11.82 1.78
N ARG A 42 -4.22 -10.63 1.29
CA ARG A 42 -2.83 -10.30 1.00
C ARG A 42 -2.07 -9.70 2.17
N GLY A 43 -2.76 -9.30 3.23
CA GLY A 43 -2.12 -8.63 4.34
C GLY A 43 -2.99 -7.59 5.05
N THR A 44 -2.39 -6.99 6.06
CA THR A 44 -3.01 -5.95 6.88
C THR A 44 -2.42 -4.59 6.51
N LEU A 45 -3.28 -3.61 6.28
CA LEU A 45 -2.93 -2.24 5.90
C LEU A 45 -3.22 -1.27 7.04
N VAL A 46 -2.25 -0.41 7.33
CA VAL A 46 -2.31 0.61 8.39
C VAL A 46 -1.88 1.96 7.85
N SER A 47 -2.40 3.06 8.39
CA SER A 47 -1.81 4.39 8.20
C SER A 47 -0.73 4.63 9.24
N SER A 48 0.24 5.48 8.91
CA SER A 48 1.30 5.90 9.82
C SER A 48 1.85 7.26 9.39
N ASP A 49 2.46 7.96 10.34
CA ASP A 49 3.21 9.19 10.08
C ASP A 49 4.69 8.84 9.90
N ASP A 50 5.27 9.25 8.77
CA ASP A 50 6.71 9.14 8.49
C ASP A 50 7.42 10.41 9.01
N THR A 51 8.13 10.31 10.13
CA THR A 51 8.77 11.47 10.78
C THR A 51 9.96 12.01 10.00
N GLU A 52 10.63 11.19 9.18
CA GLU A 52 11.77 11.61 8.35
C GLU A 52 11.29 12.40 7.13
N LYS A 53 10.26 11.88 6.44
CA LYS A 53 9.70 12.51 5.23
C LYS A 53 8.60 13.52 5.52
N ARG A 54 8.15 13.64 6.77
CA ARG A 54 7.03 14.47 7.23
C ARG A 54 5.77 14.26 6.37
N ALA A 55 5.45 12.99 6.11
CA ALA A 55 4.35 12.60 5.25
C ALA A 55 3.51 11.49 5.88
N HIS A 56 2.21 11.49 5.58
CA HIS A 56 1.35 10.36 5.92
C HIS A 56 1.54 9.23 4.89
N VAL A 57 1.77 8.03 5.39
CA VAL A 57 2.02 6.83 4.59
C VAL A 57 1.05 5.72 4.95
N ALA A 58 0.87 4.78 4.04
CA ALA A 58 0.23 3.51 4.32
C ALA A 58 1.29 2.41 4.36
N ILE A 59 1.22 1.53 5.37
CA ILE A 59 2.13 0.41 5.56
C ILE A 59 1.31 -0.87 5.46
N MET A 60 1.68 -1.75 4.54
CA MET A 60 1.05 -3.05 4.37
C MET A 60 1.99 -4.13 4.89
N LYS A 61 1.57 -4.87 5.92
CA LYS A 61 2.21 -6.13 6.33
C LYS A 61 1.65 -7.24 5.46
N LEU A 62 2.50 -7.91 4.69
CA LEU A 62 2.05 -9.01 3.84
C LEU A 62 1.75 -10.25 4.68
N ASN A 63 0.72 -11.00 4.28
CA ASN A 63 0.48 -12.31 4.86
C ASN A 63 1.54 -13.30 4.35
N PRO A 64 1.94 -14.29 5.18
CA PRO A 64 2.99 -15.27 4.85
C PRO A 64 2.59 -16.27 3.75
N VAL A 65 1.59 -15.97 2.91
CA VAL A 65 1.04 -16.86 1.87
C VAL A 65 2.00 -17.10 0.70
N LEU A 66 3.29 -16.81 0.85
CA LEU A 66 4.33 -17.19 -0.12
C LEU A 66 4.77 -18.66 0.06
N SER A 67 3.87 -19.51 0.56
CA SER A 67 4.13 -20.92 0.89
C SER A 67 4.62 -21.74 -0.30
N GLU A 68 4.24 -21.33 -1.52
CA GLU A 68 4.72 -21.95 -2.76
C GLU A 68 5.84 -21.13 -3.40
N HIS A 69 6.96 -21.78 -3.72
CA HIS A 69 8.15 -21.14 -4.28
C HIS A 69 7.86 -20.31 -5.55
N ARG A 70 6.93 -20.77 -6.40
CA ARG A 70 6.54 -20.07 -7.64
C ARG A 70 5.80 -18.76 -7.37
N GLU A 71 4.94 -18.73 -6.36
CA GLU A 71 4.21 -17.53 -5.96
C GLU A 71 5.17 -16.51 -5.35
N ALA A 72 6.12 -16.97 -4.51
CA ALA A 72 7.19 -16.14 -3.94
C ALA A 72 8.06 -15.47 -5.03
N GLN A 73 8.51 -16.24 -6.03
CA GLN A 73 9.32 -15.70 -7.13
C GLN A 73 8.55 -14.67 -7.96
N THR A 74 7.30 -14.96 -8.28
CA THR A 74 6.45 -14.05 -9.07
C THR A 74 6.19 -12.77 -8.28
N PHE A 75 5.86 -12.91 -6.99
CA PHE A 75 5.63 -11.79 -6.09
C PHE A 75 6.86 -10.88 -5.98
N TYR A 76 8.04 -11.47 -5.78
CA TYR A 76 9.29 -10.72 -5.71
C TYR A 76 9.56 -9.93 -7.00
N ARG A 77 9.42 -10.57 -8.16
CA ARG A 77 9.59 -9.90 -9.46
C ARG A 77 8.62 -8.73 -9.61
N GLU A 78 7.34 -8.95 -9.34
CA GLU A 78 6.33 -7.90 -9.42
C GLU A 78 6.58 -6.76 -8.43
N LEU A 79 7.04 -7.07 -7.21
CA LEU A 79 7.37 -6.06 -6.19
C LEU A 79 8.54 -5.17 -6.61
N ILE A 80 9.58 -5.77 -7.17
CA ILE A 80 10.76 -5.05 -7.67
C ILE A 80 10.39 -4.14 -8.83
N LEU A 81 9.65 -4.67 -9.82
CA LEU A 81 9.17 -3.87 -10.95
C LEU A 81 8.28 -2.72 -10.48
N ARG A 82 7.36 -2.98 -9.56
CA ARG A 82 6.46 -1.94 -9.03
C ARG A 82 7.20 -0.83 -8.30
N LYS A 83 8.32 -1.13 -7.63
CA LYS A 83 9.11 -0.14 -6.89
C LYS A 83 9.66 0.97 -7.79
N SER A 84 9.97 0.68 -9.05
CA SER A 84 10.46 1.67 -10.02
C SER A 84 9.34 2.42 -10.75
N ILE A 85 8.07 2.03 -10.58
CA ILE A 85 6.96 2.64 -11.30
C ILE A 85 6.57 3.97 -10.65
N VAL A 86 6.66 5.03 -11.45
CA VAL A 86 6.23 6.37 -11.10
C VAL A 86 5.24 6.85 -12.16
N HIS A 87 3.96 6.85 -11.82
CA HIS A 87 2.90 7.26 -12.72
C HIS A 87 1.78 7.97 -11.94
N PRO A 88 1.20 9.07 -12.45
CA PRO A 88 0.18 9.85 -11.73
C PRO A 88 -1.10 9.08 -11.40
N ASN A 89 -1.33 7.93 -12.06
CA ASN A 89 -2.46 7.03 -11.81
C ASN A 89 -2.06 5.69 -11.17
N VAL A 90 -0.83 5.54 -10.68
CA VAL A 90 -0.39 4.33 -9.95
C VAL A 90 0.10 4.74 -8.56
N VAL A 91 -0.37 4.05 -7.52
CA VAL A 91 0.11 4.32 -6.15
C VAL A 91 1.57 3.93 -6.04
N GLN A 92 2.39 4.95 -5.76
CA GLN A 92 3.82 4.81 -5.61
C GLN A 92 4.18 3.99 -4.37
N THR A 93 5.04 3.00 -4.57
CA THR A 93 5.74 2.31 -3.49
C THR A 93 6.92 3.16 -3.05
N LEU A 94 6.93 3.57 -1.79
CA LEU A 94 7.94 4.47 -1.21
C LEU A 94 9.11 3.72 -0.60
N SER A 95 8.86 2.55 -0.02
CA SER A 95 9.87 1.72 0.63
C SER A 95 9.36 0.29 0.78
N VAL A 96 10.29 -0.67 0.85
CA VAL A 96 10.02 -2.05 1.24
C VAL A 96 11.05 -2.41 2.31
N PHE A 97 10.64 -3.05 3.40
CA PHE A 97 11.55 -3.47 4.46
C PHE A 97 11.10 -4.77 5.13
N THR A 98 12.05 -5.41 5.80
CA THR A 98 11.84 -6.53 6.71
C THR A 98 12.57 -6.22 8.02
N PRO A 99 11.99 -6.53 9.20
CA PRO A 99 12.68 -6.36 10.48
C PRO A 99 13.74 -7.44 10.74
N GLN A 100 13.71 -8.55 10.01
CA GLN A 100 14.66 -9.65 10.16
C GLN A 100 16.00 -9.33 9.48
N SER A 101 17.09 -9.61 10.18
CA SER A 101 18.47 -9.39 9.71
C SER A 101 19.11 -10.62 9.09
N ILE A 102 18.55 -11.81 9.33
CA ILE A 102 19.03 -13.08 8.79
C ILE A 102 17.93 -13.77 7.97
N LEU A 103 18.35 -14.57 6.99
CA LEU A 103 17.43 -15.22 6.05
C LEU A 103 16.59 -16.32 6.72
N ASP A 104 17.15 -17.04 7.68
CA ASP A 104 16.48 -18.17 8.35
C ASP A 104 15.24 -17.74 9.14
N ASP A 105 15.19 -16.49 9.61
CA ASP A 105 14.06 -15.92 10.35
C ASP A 105 13.10 -15.11 9.45
N PHE A 106 13.34 -15.07 8.14
CA PHE A 106 12.60 -14.21 7.23
C PHE A 106 11.13 -14.64 7.14
N GLN A 107 10.25 -13.82 7.71
CA GLN A 107 8.81 -14.09 7.75
C GLN A 107 7.96 -12.89 7.33
N ASP A 108 8.41 -11.68 7.68
CA ASP A 108 7.60 -10.48 7.53
C ASP A 108 8.17 -9.56 6.44
N ILE A 109 7.31 -9.17 5.51
CA ILE A 109 7.59 -8.13 4.50
C ILE A 109 6.60 -6.98 4.70
N TYR A 110 7.13 -5.77 4.75
CA TYR A 110 6.36 -4.55 4.85
C TYR A 110 6.56 -3.69 3.59
N ILE A 111 5.45 -3.23 3.02
CA ILE A 111 5.44 -2.31 1.88
C ILE A 111 4.89 -0.97 2.35
N VAL A 112 5.66 0.09 2.15
CA VAL A 112 5.27 1.47 2.43
C VAL A 112 4.87 2.15 1.13
N MET A 113 3.72 2.79 1.13
CA MET A 113 3.14 3.47 -0.01
C MET A 113 2.51 4.80 0.39
N THR A 114 2.19 5.63 -0.59
CA THR A 114 1.44 6.87 -0.38
C THR A 114 0.09 6.58 0.28
N LEU A 115 -0.25 7.31 1.36
CA LEU A 115 -1.55 7.18 2.00
C LEU A 115 -2.66 7.77 1.13
N MET A 116 -3.76 7.03 1.06
CA MET A 116 -4.94 7.39 0.27
C MET A 116 -6.07 7.83 1.20
N GLN A 117 -6.74 8.93 0.86
CA GLN A 117 -7.73 9.57 1.73
C GLN A 117 -9.15 9.00 1.61
N TYR A 118 -9.45 8.38 0.47
CA TYR A 118 -10.78 7.86 0.15
C TYR A 118 -10.71 6.35 -0.01
N ASP A 119 -11.83 5.64 0.08
CA ASP A 119 -11.93 4.25 -0.37
C ASP A 119 -12.61 4.19 -1.75
N LEU A 120 -12.50 3.04 -2.42
CA LEU A 120 -13.10 2.87 -3.74
C LEU A 120 -14.62 3.06 -3.71
N GLU A 121 -15.29 2.56 -2.67
CA GLU A 121 -16.75 2.62 -2.55
C GLU A 121 -17.25 4.07 -2.48
N THR A 122 -16.60 4.90 -1.65
CA THR A 122 -16.88 6.33 -1.56
C THR A 122 -16.61 7.03 -2.88
N VAL A 123 -15.53 6.66 -3.59
CA VAL A 123 -15.23 7.26 -4.90
C VAL A 123 -16.31 6.90 -5.91
N ILE A 124 -16.69 5.62 -6.00
CA ILE A 124 -17.74 5.16 -6.93
C ILE A 124 -19.06 5.85 -6.59
N TYR A 125 -19.46 5.86 -5.32
CA TYR A 125 -20.70 6.49 -4.88
C TYR A 125 -20.74 7.98 -5.27
N LYS A 126 -19.65 8.72 -5.05
CA LYS A 126 -19.55 10.15 -5.38
C LYS A 126 -19.46 10.43 -6.89
N THR A 127 -19.00 9.46 -7.70
CA THR A 127 -18.79 9.63 -9.14
C THR A 127 -19.94 9.11 -10.00
N ARG A 128 -20.81 8.26 -9.44
CA ARG A 128 -21.87 7.55 -10.16
C ARG A 128 -22.88 8.47 -10.86
N SER A 129 -23.12 9.67 -10.34
CA SER A 129 -24.16 10.58 -10.84
C SER A 129 -23.71 11.44 -12.02
N ASP A 130 -22.42 11.44 -12.40
CA ASP A 130 -21.89 12.25 -13.49
C ASP A 130 -21.10 11.39 -14.49
N HIS A 131 -21.70 11.17 -15.67
CA HIS A 131 -21.11 10.40 -16.75
C HIS A 131 -19.74 10.93 -17.22
N LYS A 132 -19.51 12.25 -17.16
CA LYS A 132 -18.20 12.83 -17.54
C LYS A 132 -17.13 12.43 -16.53
N THR A 133 -17.47 12.50 -15.25
CA THR A 133 -16.59 12.11 -14.17
C THR A 133 -16.30 10.61 -14.18
N LEU A 134 -17.31 9.77 -14.44
CA LEU A 134 -17.13 8.33 -14.61
C LEU A 134 -16.21 8.01 -15.80
N SER A 135 -16.44 8.64 -16.96
CA SER A 135 -15.62 8.44 -18.16
C SER A 135 -14.15 8.81 -17.92
N PHE A 136 -13.92 9.89 -17.17
CA PHE A 136 -12.56 10.31 -16.82
C PHE A 136 -11.88 9.35 -15.81
N LEU A 137 -12.63 8.82 -14.84
CA LEU A 137 -12.11 7.78 -13.94
C LEU A 137 -11.70 6.53 -14.72
N ILE A 138 -12.53 6.07 -15.66
CA ILE A 138 -12.22 4.95 -16.55
C ILE A 138 -10.96 5.24 -17.37
N TYR A 139 -10.86 6.43 -17.95
CA TYR A 139 -9.66 6.85 -18.70
C TYR A 139 -8.39 6.76 -17.85
N GLN A 140 -8.44 7.23 -16.60
CA GLN A 140 -7.28 7.14 -15.69
C GLN A 140 -6.90 5.70 -15.34
N ILE A 141 -7.90 4.82 -15.18
CA ILE A 141 -7.65 3.40 -14.95
C ILE A 141 -6.95 2.79 -16.17
N LEU A 142 -7.43 3.08 -17.39
CA LEU A 142 -6.82 2.61 -18.63
C LEU A 142 -5.38 3.12 -18.79
N CYS A 143 -5.11 4.38 -18.43
CA CYS A 143 -3.77 4.94 -18.44
C CYS A 143 -2.84 4.17 -17.47
N ALA A 144 -3.31 3.90 -16.25
CA ALA A 144 -2.56 3.12 -15.27
C ALA A 144 -2.28 1.69 -15.76
N VAL A 145 -3.29 0.99 -16.29
CA VAL A 145 -3.15 -0.36 -16.85
C VAL A 145 -2.14 -0.38 -18.00
N ASN A 146 -2.28 0.54 -18.95
CA ASN A 146 -1.37 0.63 -20.10
C ASN A 146 0.07 0.88 -19.66
N HIS A 147 0.30 1.73 -18.67
CA HIS A 147 1.64 1.97 -18.14
C HIS A 147 2.19 0.72 -17.44
N LEU A 148 1.42 0.08 -16.55
CA LEU A 148 1.84 -1.16 -15.87
C LEU A 148 2.21 -2.27 -16.87
N HIS A 149 1.42 -2.44 -17.93
CA HIS A 149 1.71 -3.43 -18.97
C HIS A 149 3.00 -3.13 -19.73
N ARG A 150 3.30 -1.85 -20.01
CA ARG A 150 4.56 -1.44 -20.66
C ARG A 150 5.77 -1.73 -19.79
N GLU A 151 5.64 -1.61 -18.47
CA GLU A 151 6.68 -1.93 -17.49
C GLU A 151 6.78 -3.44 -17.17
N GLY A 152 6.02 -4.28 -17.88
CA GLY A 152 6.03 -5.74 -17.69
C GLY A 152 5.36 -6.21 -16.38
N VAL A 153 4.62 -5.34 -15.69
CA VAL A 153 3.86 -5.71 -14.50
C VAL A 153 2.54 -6.36 -14.92
N ILE A 154 2.42 -7.65 -14.63
CA ILE A 154 1.19 -8.41 -14.85
C ILE A 154 0.31 -8.26 -13.62
N LEU A 155 -0.97 -7.93 -13.81
CA LEU A 155 -1.96 -7.75 -12.73
C LEU A 155 -2.40 -9.07 -12.05
N ARG A 156 -1.54 -10.09 -12.04
CA ARG A 156 -1.87 -11.43 -11.54
C ARG A 156 -1.88 -11.44 -10.02
N LEU A 157 -0.84 -10.90 -9.38
CA LEU A 157 -0.79 -10.80 -7.91
C LEU A 157 -1.26 -9.45 -7.38
N TRP A 158 -1.42 -8.44 -8.22
CA TRP A 158 -2.12 -7.19 -7.86
C TRP A 158 -3.50 -7.26 -8.49
N SER A 159 -4.48 -7.69 -7.68
CA SER A 159 -5.86 -7.88 -8.16
C SER A 159 -6.31 -6.62 -8.87
N GLN A 160 -7.02 -6.80 -10.00
CA GLN A 160 -7.62 -5.69 -10.73
C GLN A 160 -8.35 -4.74 -9.77
N ARG A 161 -9.11 -5.30 -8.82
CA ARG A 161 -9.78 -4.56 -7.73
C ARG A 161 -8.85 -3.59 -6.99
N ARG A 162 -7.60 -3.96 -6.70
CA ARG A 162 -6.64 -3.08 -6.03
C ARG A 162 -6.18 -1.94 -6.94
N LEU A 163 -5.91 -2.20 -8.21
CA LEU A 163 -5.59 -1.14 -9.16
C LEU A 163 -6.76 -0.14 -9.30
N PHE A 164 -7.99 -0.65 -9.43
CA PHE A 164 -9.19 0.19 -9.44
C PHE A 164 -9.27 1.07 -8.19
N THR A 165 -9.06 0.49 -7.01
CA THR A 165 -9.02 1.24 -5.75
C THR A 165 -7.93 2.31 -5.76
N GLU A 166 -6.71 1.96 -6.12
CA GLU A 166 -5.56 2.88 -6.13
C GLU A 166 -5.78 4.06 -7.09
N VAL A 167 -6.27 3.81 -8.30
CA VAL A 167 -6.55 4.86 -9.29
C VAL A 167 -7.71 5.75 -8.83
N ALA A 168 -8.82 5.16 -8.37
CA ALA A 168 -9.98 5.89 -7.89
C ALA A 168 -9.63 6.80 -6.70
N GLN A 169 -8.76 6.32 -5.82
CA GLN A 169 -8.25 7.08 -4.70
C GLN A 169 -7.33 8.23 -5.12
N LEU A 170 -6.43 8.01 -6.10
CA LEU A 170 -5.60 9.07 -6.67
C LEU A 170 -6.45 10.14 -7.33
N TRP A 171 -7.47 9.71 -8.08
CA TRP A 171 -8.42 10.59 -8.71
C TRP A 171 -9.12 11.50 -7.70
N ALA A 172 -9.67 10.90 -6.63
CA ALA A 172 -10.39 11.65 -5.61
C ALA A 172 -9.46 12.61 -4.85
N ARG A 173 -8.22 12.20 -4.55
CA ARG A 173 -7.21 13.08 -3.97
C ARG A 173 -6.98 14.31 -4.86
N ASN A 174 -6.70 14.12 -6.14
CA ASN A 174 -6.36 15.24 -7.03
C ASN A 174 -7.54 16.19 -7.30
N ARG A 175 -8.78 15.69 -7.37
CA ARG A 175 -9.98 16.52 -7.64
C ARG A 175 -10.64 17.14 -6.41
N LEU A 176 -10.67 16.44 -5.27
CA LEU A 176 -11.32 16.96 -4.07
C LEU A 176 -10.40 17.89 -3.29
N GLN A 177 -9.08 17.71 -3.40
CA GLN A 177 -8.11 18.61 -2.80
C GLN A 177 -7.99 19.93 -3.59
N GLY A 178 -8.18 19.89 -4.93
CA GLY A 178 -8.23 21.08 -5.79
C GLY A 178 -9.54 21.88 -5.80
N ARG A 179 -10.51 21.57 -4.92
CA ARG A 179 -11.72 22.38 -4.68
C ARG A 179 -11.60 23.32 -3.46
N LYS A 180 -10.41 23.45 -2.89
CA LYS A 180 -10.13 24.29 -1.70
C LYS A 180 -9.36 25.58 -2.02
N GLU A 181 -9.33 26.01 -3.27
CA GLU A 181 -8.84 27.32 -3.68
C GLU A 181 -9.92 28.05 -4.47
#